data_AF-A0A957CHQ1-F1
#
_entry.id   AF-A0A957CHQ1-F1
#
_cell.length_a   1.000
_cell.length_b   1.000
_cell.length_c   1.000
_cell.angle_alpha   90.00
_cell.angle_beta   90.00
_cell.angle_gamma   90.00
#
_symmetry.space_group_name_H-M   'P 1'
#
loop_
_entity.id
_entity.type
_entity.pdbx_description
1 polymer ?
#
loop_
_entity_poly.entity_id
_entity_poly.type
_entity_poly.pdbx_seq_one_letter_code
_entity_poly.pdbx_strand_id
1 'polypeptide(L)'
;MNVDGKHYRTIWAKEADPSIVQIIDQRLLPHQFVIEDLTTVDEVARAIKDMHVRGAGLIGAAAGYGMYIAALHAPHDSFLAALAA
;
A
#
# COMPACT_ATOMS: atom_id res chain seq x y z
N MET A 1 -9.26 12.66 -0.21
CA MET A 1 -8.45 13.87 0.03
C MET A 1 -8.57 14.78 -1.19
N ASN A 2 -8.74 16.08 -1.01
CA ASN A 2 -8.69 17.03 -2.12
C ASN A 2 -7.27 17.60 -2.20
N VAL A 3 -6.63 17.49 -3.36
CA VAL A 3 -5.31 18.04 -3.65
C VAL A 3 -5.45 18.83 -4.95
N ASP A 4 -5.34 20.15 -4.87
CA ASP A 4 -5.49 21.08 -6.01
C ASP A 4 -6.75 20.85 -6.87
N GLY A 5 -7.88 20.59 -6.21
CA GLY A 5 -9.17 20.35 -6.88
C GLY A 5 -9.39 18.91 -7.36
N LYS A 6 -8.38 18.04 -7.23
CA LYS A 6 -8.48 16.62 -7.57
C LYS A 6 -8.73 15.78 -6.32
N HIS A 7 -9.74 14.91 -6.41
CA HIS A 7 -10.03 13.92 -5.38
C HIS A 7 -9.08 12.71 -5.48
N TYR A 8 -8.38 12.44 -4.39
CA TYR A 8 -7.50 11.30 -4.21
C TYR A 8 -8.02 10.36 -3.11
N ARG A 9 -7.89 9.06 -3.34
CA ARG A 9 -7.77 8.08 -2.25
C ARG A 9 -6.35 8.19 -1.67
N THR A 10 -6.16 7.78 -0.43
CA THR A 10 -4.82 7.78 0.20
C THR A 10 -4.02 6.50 -0.05
N ILE A 11 -4.67 5.48 -0.61
CA ILE A 11 -4.08 4.22 -1.07
C ILE A 11 -4.93 3.65 -2.21
N TRP A 12 -4.31 3.11 -3.26
CA TRP A 12 -4.97 2.51 -4.43
C TRP A 12 -4.03 1.56 -5.19
N ALA A 13 -4.56 0.62 -5.98
CA ALA A 13 -3.76 -0.14 -6.94
C ALA A 13 -3.48 0.72 -8.18
N LYS A 14 -2.25 0.66 -8.71
CA LYS A 14 -1.81 1.42 -9.88
C LYS A 14 -2.56 0.92 -11.12
N GLU A 15 -3.17 1.85 -11.87
CA GLU A 15 -4.06 1.50 -12.99
C GLU A 15 -3.33 0.73 -14.11
N ALA A 16 -2.09 1.11 -14.41
CA ALA A 16 -1.28 0.47 -15.45
C ALA A 16 -0.73 -0.90 -15.04
N ASP A 17 -0.58 -1.14 -13.74
CA ASP A 17 -0.05 -2.40 -13.19
C ASP A 17 -0.65 -2.66 -11.80
N PRO A 18 -1.72 -3.46 -11.70
CA PRO A 18 -2.38 -3.73 -10.44
C PRO A 18 -1.49 -4.42 -9.40
N SER A 19 -0.34 -5.00 -9.78
CA SER A 19 0.60 -5.58 -8.82
C SER A 19 1.31 -4.53 -7.95
N ILE A 20 1.19 -3.25 -8.32
CA ILE A 20 1.77 -2.12 -7.61
C ILE A 20 0.67 -1.40 -6.83
N VAL A 21 0.86 -1.25 -5.52
CA VAL A 21 -0.03 -0.45 -4.66
C VAL A 21 0.62 0.90 -4.41
N GLN A 22 -0.12 1.98 -4.65
CA GLN A 22 0.35 3.34 -4.45
C GLN A 22 -0.23 3.93 -3.17
N ILE A 23 0.62 4.65 -2.42
CA ILE A 23 0.22 5.43 -1.25
C ILE A 23 0.66 6.88 -1.40
N ILE A 24 0.01 7.78 -0.67
CA ILE A 24 0.55 9.13 -0.44
C ILE A 24 1.41 9.09 0.83
N ASP A 25 2.68 9.46 0.73
CA ASP A 25 3.56 9.54 1.92
C ASP A 25 3.14 10.72 2.81
N GLN A 26 2.52 10.40 3.94
CA GLN A 26 2.01 11.40 4.87
C GLN A 26 3.10 12.11 5.67
N ARG A 27 4.33 11.59 5.71
CA ARG A 27 5.45 12.20 6.46
C ARG A 27 5.89 13.52 5.84
N LEU A 28 5.69 13.66 4.54
CA LEU A 28 6.13 14.83 3.76
C LEU A 28 5.04 15.90 3.63
N LEU A 29 3.80 15.56 3.98
CA LEU A 29 2.71 16.53 4.01
C LEU A 29 2.87 17.51 5.19
N PRO A 30 2.47 18.79 5.02
CA PRO A 30 1.86 19.38 3.81
C PRO A 30 2.86 19.90 2.77
N HIS A 31 4.16 19.72 3.00
CA HIS A 31 5.21 20.40 2.22
C HIS A 31 5.47 19.76 0.85
N GLN A 32 5.34 18.44 0.73
CA GLN A 32 5.51 17.73 -0.53
C GLN A 32 4.43 16.66 -0.69
N PHE A 33 3.91 16.55 -1.90
CA PHE A 33 2.96 15.50 -2.28
C PHE A 33 3.70 14.42 -3.07
N VAL A 34 4.06 13.34 -2.39
CA VAL A 34 4.83 12.22 -2.96
C VAL A 34 3.96 10.97 -2.98
N ILE A 35 3.94 10.29 -4.13
CA ILE A 35 3.31 9.00 -4.32
C ILE A 35 4.40 7.94 -4.29
N GLU A 36 4.27 6.96 -3.40
CA GLU A 36 5.19 5.82 -3.30
C GLU A 36 4.54 4.57 -3.87
N ASP A 37 5.32 3.78 -4.62
CA ASP A 37 4.93 2.47 -5.13
C ASP A 37 5.40 1.40 -4.13
N LEU A 38 4.46 0.56 -3.70
CA LEU A 38 4.70 -0.60 -2.85
C LEU A 38 4.44 -1.86 -3.67
N THR A 39 5.42 -2.74 -3.72
CA THR A 39 5.41 -3.96 -4.54
C THR A 39 5.58 -5.22 -3.71
N THR A 40 6.02 -5.09 -2.45
CA THR A 40 6.26 -6.22 -1.55
C THR A 40 5.53 -6.06 -0.22
N VAL A 41 5.30 -7.18 0.46
CA VAL A 41 4.69 -7.19 1.81
C VAL A 41 5.56 -6.43 2.81
N ASP A 42 6.89 -6.54 2.70
CA ASP A 42 7.83 -5.83 3.56
C ASP A 42 7.76 -4.30 3.38
N GLU A 43 7.57 -3.83 2.15
CA GLU A 43 7.35 -2.41 1.87
C GLU A 43 6.05 -1.92 2.50
N VAL A 44 4.97 -2.69 2.41
CA VAL A 44 3.69 -2.36 3.08
C VAL A 44 3.87 -2.34 4.61
N ALA A 45 4.52 -3.34 5.18
CA ALA A 45 4.78 -3.41 6.61
C ALA A 45 5.63 -2.21 7.09
N ARG A 46 6.66 -1.84 6.33
CA ARG A 46 7.48 -0.65 6.59
C ARG A 46 6.67 0.62 6.49
N ALA A 47 5.84 0.78 5.46
CA ALA A 47 4.99 1.95 5.27
C ALA A 47 4.04 2.18 6.45
N ILE A 48 3.51 1.12 7.06
CA ILE A 48 2.68 1.20 8.28
C ILE A 48 3.56 1.52 9.50
N LYS A 49 4.64 0.76 9.71
CA LYS A 49 5.50 0.85 10.90
C LYS A 49 6.16 2.22 11.02
N ASP A 50 6.67 2.75 9.92
CA ASP A 50 7.40 4.01 9.87
C ASP A 50 6.47 5.21 9.55
N MET A 51 5.15 4.96 9.61
CA MET A 51 4.08 5.96 9.45
C MET A 51 4.10 6.74 8.12
N HIS A 52 4.56 6.11 7.03
CA HIS A 52 4.29 6.62 5.67
C HIS A 52 2.77 6.71 5.46
N VAL A 53 2.05 5.70 5.96
CA VAL A 53 0.60 5.70 6.13
C VAL A 53 0.23 5.64 7.61
N ARG A 54 -0.83 6.35 8.00
CA ARG A 54 -1.33 6.37 9.39
C ARG A 54 -2.84 6.59 9.47
N GLY A 55 -3.39 6.35 10.65
CA GLY A 55 -4.83 6.42 10.95
C GLY A 55 -5.48 5.05 10.80
N ALA A 56 -6.32 4.66 11.77
CA ALA A 56 -6.79 3.28 11.91
C ALA A 56 -7.41 2.71 10.62
N GLY A 57 -8.28 3.47 9.95
CA GLY A 57 -8.90 3.03 8.69
C GLY A 57 -7.91 2.83 7.55
N LEU A 58 -6.92 3.72 7.41
CA LEU A 58 -5.90 3.60 6.38
C LEU A 58 -4.92 2.47 6.69
N ILE A 59 -4.54 2.29 7.96
CA ILE A 59 -3.68 1.17 8.37
C ILE A 59 -4.36 -0.17 8.03
N GLY A 60 -5.66 -0.30 8.32
CA GLY A 60 -6.43 -1.50 7.94
C GLY A 60 -6.47 -1.71 6.43
N ALA A 61 -6.71 -0.66 5.65
CA ALA A 61 -6.69 -0.74 4.19
C ALA A 61 -5.30 -1.13 3.65
N ALA A 62 -4.22 -0.55 4.19
CA ALA A 62 -2.85 -0.88 3.82
C ALA A 62 -2.51 -2.33 4.12
N ALA A 63 -2.87 -2.84 5.31
CA ALA A 63 -2.70 -4.25 5.64
C ALA A 63 -3.48 -5.17 4.66
N GLY A 64 -4.70 -4.80 4.27
CA GLY A 64 -5.46 -5.52 3.25
C GLY A 64 -4.76 -5.54 1.89
N TYR A 65 -4.17 -4.42 1.46
CA TYR A 65 -3.35 -4.38 0.26
C TYR A 65 -2.04 -5.17 0.39
N GLY A 66 -1.47 -5.27 1.59
CA GLY A 66 -0.36 -6.18 1.88
C GLY A 66 -0.72 -7.64 1.60
N MET A 67 -1.90 -8.09 2.05
CA MET A 67 -2.40 -9.43 1.74
C MET A 67 -2.67 -9.63 0.24
N TYR A 68 -3.17 -8.60 -0.43
CA TYR A 68 -3.34 -8.61 -1.89
C TYR A 68 -2.00 -8.81 -2.62
N ILE A 69 -0.97 -8.05 -2.25
CA ILE A 69 0.40 -8.22 -2.79
C ILE A 69 0.93 -9.62 -2.50
N ALA A 70 0.74 -10.13 -1.28
CA ALA A 70 1.16 -11.48 -0.91
C ALA A 70 0.52 -12.54 -1.81
N ALA A 71 -0.78 -12.40 -2.07
CA ALA A 71 -1.52 -13.34 -2.92
C ALA A 71 -1.05 -13.32 -4.38
N LEU A 72 -0.68 -12.16 -4.91
CA LEU A 72 -0.12 -12.05 -6.27
C LEU A 72 1.24 -12.73 -6.40
N HIS A 73 2.07 -12.69 -5.35
CA HIS A 73 3.41 -13.28 -5.34
C HIS A 73 3.44 -14.74 -4.91
N ALA A 74 2.33 -15.26 -4.39
CA ALA A 74 2.28 -16.63 -3.91
C ALA A 74 2.40 -17.63 -5.08
N PRO A 75 3.20 -18.71 -4.92
CA PRO A 75 3.26 -19.75 -5.92
C PRO A 75 1.90 -20.44 -6.08
N HIS A 76 1.50 -20.71 -7.32
CA HIS A 76 0.21 -21.33 -7.65
C HIS A 76 -0.04 -22.66 -6.91
N ASP A 77 1.01 -23.43 -6.63
CA ASP A 77 0.90 -24.76 -6.01
C ASP A 77 1.07 -24.74 -4.48
N SER A 78 1.33 -23.58 -3.88
CA SER A 78 1.69 -23.50 -2.46
C SER A 78 1.20 -22.24 -1.75
N PHE A 79 0.07 -21.67 -2.17
CA PHE A 79 -0.53 -20.49 -1.52
C PHE A 79 -0.67 -20.64 0.01
N LEU A 80 -1.13 -21.80 0.47
CA LEU A 80 -1.26 -22.09 1.91
C LEU A 80 0.09 -22.19 2.63
N ALA A 81 1.14 -22.67 1.95
CA ALA A 81 2.48 -22.72 2.53
C ALA A 81 3.11 -21.32 2.60
N ALA A 82 2.82 -20.46 1.62
CA ALA A 82 3.29 -19.08 1.59
C ALA A 82 2.61 -18.19 2.65
N LEU A 83 1.37 -18.49 3.04
CA LEU A 83 0.65 -17.77 4.11
C LEU A 83 1.09 -18.17 5.53
N ALA A 84 1.80 -19.29 5.68
CA ALA A 84 2.17 -19.84 6.99
C ALA A 84 3.61 -19.50 7.42
N ALA A 85 4.39 -18.84 6.56
CA ALA A 85 5.76 -18.39 6.82
C ALA A 85 5.80 -16.91 7.23
#